data_AF-A0A932GAB3-F1
#
_entry.id   AF-A0A932GAB3-F1
#
_cell.length_a   1.000
_cell.length_b   1.000
_cell.length_c   1.000
_cell.angle_alpha   90.00
_cell.angle_beta   90.00
_cell.angle_gamma   90.00
#
_symmetry.space_group_name_H-M   'P 1'
#
loop_
_entity.id
_entity.type
_entity.pdbx_description
1 polymer ?
#
loop_
_entity_poly.entity_id
_entity_poly.type
_entity_poly.pdbx_seq_one_letter_code
_entity_poly.pdbx_strand_id
1 'polypeptide(L)' 'VIYYHIFEPVREPGRIIDPALWLEQHLDMPELAARVRRLNPYVSSLEGLRAGLLALAEQALG' A
#
# COMPACT_ATOMS: atom_id res chain seq x y z
N VAL A 1 -12.07 2.22 2.09
CA VAL A 1 -10.89 2.91 1.50
C VAL A 1 -9.62 2.13 1.86
N ILE A 2 -8.90 2.34 2.96
CA ILE A 2 -7.66 1.56 3.24
C ILE A 2 -7.90 0.08 3.53
N TYR A 3 -8.89 -0.26 4.38
CA TYR A 3 -9.20 -1.66 4.70
C TYR A 3 -9.53 -2.48 3.44
N TYR A 4 -10.36 -1.90 2.56
CA TYR A 4 -10.75 -2.50 1.29
C TYR A 4 -9.56 -2.74 0.36
N HIS A 5 -8.59 -1.82 0.25
CA HIS A 5 -7.45 -1.99 -0.65
C HIS A 5 -6.38 -2.96 -0.15
N ILE A 6 -6.45 -3.40 1.11
CA ILE A 6 -5.39 -4.18 1.73
C ILE A 6 -5.84 -5.58 2.14
N PHE A 7 -7.08 -5.73 2.63
CA PHE A 7 -7.58 -7.02 3.09
C PHE A 7 -8.46 -7.74 2.07
N GLU A 8 -9.17 -7.00 1.21
CA GLU A 8 -10.09 -7.58 0.25
C GLU A 8 -9.41 -8.20 -1.00
N PRO A 9 -8.21 -7.76 -1.46
CA PRO A 9 -7.45 -8.49 -2.50
C PRO A 9 -7.05 -9.91 -2.10
N VAL A 10 -7.00 -10.22 -0.79
CA VAL A 10 -6.76 -11.58 -0.27
C VAL A 10 -7.98 -12.48 -0.47
N ARG A 11 -9.18 -11.88 -0.55
CA ARG A 11 -10.46 -12.59 -0.75
C ARG A 11 -10.84 -12.73 -2.22
N GLU A 12 -10.54 -11.73 -3.04
CA GLU A 12 -10.81 -11.73 -4.48
C GLU A 12 -9.62 -11.16 -5.27
N PRO A 13 -8.67 -12.01 -5.71
CA PRO A 13 -7.53 -11.57 -6.51
C PRO A 13 -8.00 -10.94 -7.82
N GLY A 14 -7.56 -9.70 -8.11
CA GLY A 14 -7.81 -9.01 -9.38
C GLY A 14 -9.00 -8.04 -9.42
N ARG A 15 -9.79 -7.91 -8.34
CA ARG A 15 -10.91 -6.97 -8.28
C ARG A 15 -10.56 -5.60 -7.71
N ILE A 16 -9.44 -5.52 -6.97
CA ILE A 16 -9.04 -4.33 -6.23
C ILE A 16 -7.60 -3.98 -6.56
N ILE A 17 -7.37 -2.70 -6.84
CA ILE A 17 -6.06 -2.16 -7.17
C ILE A 17 -5.17 -2.23 -5.92
N ASP A 18 -4.16 -3.10 -5.96
CA ASP A 18 -3.05 -3.14 -5.00
C ASP A 18 -2.30 -1.79 -5.09
N PRO A 19 -2.24 -1.00 -4.01
CA PRO A 19 -1.53 0.27 -4.00
C PRO A 19 -0.07 0.15 -4.46
N ALA A 20 0.62 -0.95 -4.14
CA ALA A 20 1.98 -1.19 -4.59
C ALA A 20 2.06 -1.43 -6.10
N LEU A 21 1.10 -2.18 -6.65
CA LEU A 21 1.03 -2.41 -8.10
C LEU A 21 0.74 -1.11 -8.85
N TRP A 22 -0.13 -0.25 -8.32
CA TRP A 22 -0.42 1.04 -8.91
C TRP A 22 0.80 1.97 -8.91
N LEU A 23 1.54 2.02 -7.79
CA LEU A 23 2.79 2.78 -7.69
C LEU A 23 3.83 2.33 -8.73
N GLU A 24 3.95 1.02 -8.93
CA GLU A 24 4.87 0.41 -9.87
C GLU A 24 4.46 0.65 -11.34
N GLN A 25 3.19 0.41 -11.68
CA GLN A 25 2.73 0.38 -13.08
C GLN A 25 2.24 1.72 -13.63
N HIS A 26 1.79 2.63 -12.78
CA HIS A 26 1.16 3.88 -13.21
C HIS A 26 1.92 5.14 -12.79
N LEU A 27 2.80 5.03 -11.78
CA LEU A 27 3.60 6.16 -11.30
C LEU A 27 5.11 5.97 -11.50
N ASP A 28 5.55 4.83 -12.02
CA ASP A 28 6.97 4.51 -12.24
C ASP A 28 7.82 4.66 -10.94
N MET A 29 7.24 4.23 -9.81
CA MET A 29 7.87 4.30 -8.48
C MET A 29 8.11 2.91 -7.86
N PRO A 30 8.96 2.06 -8.46
CA PRO A 30 9.16 0.69 -8.01
C PRO A 30 9.78 0.58 -6.59
N GLU A 31 10.64 1.52 -6.19
CA GLU A 31 11.24 1.52 -4.85
C GLU A 31 10.20 1.81 -3.76
N LEU A 32 9.27 2.74 -4.02
CA LEU A 32 8.18 3.05 -3.11
C LEU A 32 7.20 1.87 -3.04
N ALA A 33 6.88 1.25 -4.17
CA ALA A 33 6.08 0.03 -4.21
C ALA A 33 6.69 -1.09 -3.33
N ALA A 34 7.99 -1.34 -3.43
CA ALA A 34 8.69 -2.33 -2.62
C ALA A 34 8.66 -2.01 -1.11
N ARG A 35 8.64 -0.72 -0.73
CA ARG A 35 8.50 -0.29 0.67
C ARG A 35 7.07 -0.49 1.17
N VAL A 36 6.07 -0.17 0.35
CA VAL A 36 4.65 -0.39 0.65
C VAL A 36 4.35 -1.88 0.82
N ARG A 37 4.89 -2.78 -0.03
CA ARG A 37 4.72 -4.24 0.12
C ARG A 37 5.28 -4.81 1.43
N ARG A 38 6.22 -4.11 2.06
CA ARG A 38 6.78 -4.50 3.37
C ARG A 38 5.91 -4.08 4.56
N LEU A 39 4.91 -3.22 4.36
CA LEU A 39 3.90 -2.95 5.37
C LEU A 39 3.05 -4.20 5.54
N ASN A 40 3.25 -4.91 6.64
CA ASN A 40 2.43 -6.07 6.95
C ASN A 40 1.14 -5.60 7.65
N PRO A 41 -0.03 -5.77 7.02
CA PRO A 41 -1.28 -5.25 7.55
C PRO A 41 -1.81 -6.03 8.76
N TYR A 42 -1.23 -7.18 9.08
CA TYR A 42 -1.60 -8.02 10.22
C TYR A 42 -0.86 -7.68 11.50
N VAL A 43 0.14 -6.78 11.44
CA VAL A 43 0.98 -6.38 12.60
C VAL A 43 0.65 -4.99 13.13
N SER A 44 -0.23 -4.24 12.45
CA SER A 44 -0.65 -2.90 12.87
C SER A 44 -2.16 -2.74 12.81
N SER A 45 -2.70 -1.80 13.59
CA SER A 45 -4.07 -1.35 13.39
C SER A 45 -4.22 -0.68 12.02
N LEU A 46 -5.47 -0.53 11.56
CA LEU A 46 -5.77 0.17 10.29
C LEU A 46 -5.21 1.60 10.27
N GLU A 47 -5.27 2.30 11.41
CA GLU A 47 -4.69 3.63 11.55
C GLU A 47 -3.15 3.60 11.56
N GLY A 48 -2.53 2.57 12.15
CA GLY A 48 -1.08 2.39 12.06
C GLY A 48 -0.61 2.16 10.62
N LEU A 49 -1.38 1.40 9.85
CA LEU A 49 -1.13 1.15 8.43
C LEU A 49 -1.29 2.43 7.60
N ARG A 50 -2.33 3.23 7.89
CA ARG A 50 -2.51 4.57 7.29
C ARG A 50 -1.30 5.47 7.57
N ALA A 51 -0.87 5.56 8.82
CA ALA A 51 0.26 6.39 9.22
C ALA A 51 1.56 5.95 8.50
N GLY A 52 1.80 4.63 8.39
CA GLY A 52 2.95 4.08 7.66
C GLY A 52 2.94 4.44 6.17
N LEU A 53 1.77 4.34 5.51
CA LEU A 53 1.62 4.73 4.10
C LEU A 53 1.90 6.22 3.89
N LEU A 54 1.37 7.08 4.76
CA LEU A 54 1.59 8.53 4.68
C LEU A 54 3.07 8.88 4.87
N ALA A 55 3.74 8.28 5.86
CA ALA A 55 5.16 8.51 6.09
C ALA A 55 6.02 8.07 4.88
N LEU A 56 5.69 6.94 4.25
CA LEU A 56 6.38 6.50 3.03
C LEU A 56 6.17 7.46 1.86
N ALA A 57 4.96 8.01 1.70
CA ALA A 57 4.65 8.98 0.65
C ALA A 57 5.36 10.32 0.88
N GLU A 58 5.34 10.84 2.12
CA GLU A 58 6.06 12.06 2.49
C GLU A 58 7.56 11.94 2.22
N GLN A 59 8.17 10.79 2.56
CA GLN A 59 9.58 10.53 2.29
C GLN A 59 9.93 10.41 0.80
N ALA A 60 8.96 10.12 -0.05
CA ALA A 60 9.17 9.98 -1.49
C ALA A 60 8.92 11.28 -2.27
N LEU A 61 8.16 12.21 -1.67
CA LEU A 61 7.72 13.46 -2.30
C LEU A 61 8.43 14.71 -1.75
N GLY A 62 9.24 14.56 -0.68
CA GLY A 62 10.14 15.59 -0.16
C GLY A 62 11.55 15.47 -0.71
#